data_AF-A0A1Q9TJG4-F1
#
_entry.id   AF-A0A1Q9TJG4-F1
#
_cell.length_a   1.000
_cell.length_b   1.000
_cell.length_c   1.000
_cell.angle_alpha   90.00
_cell.angle_beta   90.00
_cell.angle_gamma   90.00
#
_symmetry.space_group_name_H-M   'P 1'
#
loop_
_entity.id
_entity.type
_entity.pdbx_description
1 polymer ?
#
loop_
_entity_poly.entity_id
_entity_poly.type
_entity_poly.pdbx_seq_one_letter_code
_entity_poly.pdbx_strand_id
1 'polypeptide(L)'
;MYPLVIEAVDGDGQRLGAQYTFLPYTGEDGEDVPSVDIAWVWPLMARPQRADDDTFLGGALSGAVGEDGRLGRLLEAGAQRDLSFEAGDEDLVELLGLDEEPTEATAGPDPTEGPTEGVTAEPSDAEPTAVGATDGEDDGGSAEAEDSGPEEAVAAESAGVPVTWAVDPATLDDVVRLARESHDVLDDPGAVSEGSDPGREERPADVAAQVWLREARAALAEQTVIATPYASVDLASLLRNGMDADAAASLEIGRSAVERALGVGADGSFALPADGLMDEAVYEFLSVDAPTGSSWTRPPSPPRPTRPPPPPPSPPCIRSRADPRRSRSPWSPTRAWRTCWPCRPTSPARASSPSSGSPPRPR
;
A
#
# COMPACT_ATOMS: atom_id res chain seq x y z
N MET A 1 -32.39 6.70 -4.77
CA MET A 1 -31.54 7.81 -5.25
C MET A 1 -32.40 8.70 -6.13
N TYR A 2 -32.52 9.99 -5.79
CA TYR A 2 -33.38 10.93 -6.52
C TYR A 2 -32.55 11.88 -7.39
N PRO A 3 -32.93 12.13 -8.65
CA PRO A 3 -32.25 13.11 -9.48
C PRO A 3 -32.51 14.53 -8.94
N LEU A 4 -31.44 15.31 -8.80
CA LEU A 4 -31.48 16.71 -8.38
C LEU A 4 -30.82 17.58 -9.45
N VAL A 5 -31.39 18.75 -9.71
CA VAL A 5 -30.78 19.75 -10.59
C VAL A 5 -30.57 21.02 -9.79
N ILE A 6 -29.33 21.49 -9.76
CA ILE A 6 -28.98 22.81 -9.22
C ILE A 6 -28.88 23.76 -10.41
N GLU A 7 -29.68 24.81 -10.42
CA GLU A 7 -29.64 25.85 -11.46
C GLU A 7 -29.11 27.16 -10.87
N ALA A 8 -28.13 27.74 -11.55
CA ALA A 8 -27.70 29.10 -11.28
C ALA A 8 -28.48 30.05 -12.20
N VAL A 9 -29.10 31.07 -11.62
CA VAL A 9 -29.82 32.14 -12.33
C VAL A 9 -29.24 33.49 -11.96
N ASP A 10 -29.32 34.48 -12.86
CA ASP A 10 -28.95 35.86 -12.55
C ASP A 10 -30.07 36.63 -11.82
N GLY A 11 -29.83 37.92 -11.56
CA GLY A 11 -30.78 38.79 -10.86
C GLY A 11 -32.08 39.06 -11.64
N ASP A 12 -32.10 38.79 -12.94
CA ASP A 12 -33.29 38.88 -13.80
C ASP A 12 -33.98 37.52 -13.99
N GLY A 13 -33.48 36.47 -13.30
CA GLY A 13 -34.01 35.11 -13.35
C GLY A 13 -33.58 34.30 -14.58
N GLN A 14 -32.63 34.81 -15.38
CA GLN A 14 -32.11 34.11 -16.55
C GLN A 14 -31.09 33.05 -16.11
N ARG A 15 -31.27 31.81 -16.58
CA ARG A 15 -30.41 30.68 -16.24
C ARG A 15 -28.99 30.85 -16.79
N LEU A 16 -28.03 30.91 -15.88
CA LEU A 16 -26.59 31.01 -16.11
C LEU A 16 -25.93 29.63 -16.30
N GLY A 17 -26.47 28.59 -15.66
CA GLY A 17 -25.97 27.22 -15.78
C GLY A 17 -26.73 26.24 -14.93
N ALA A 18 -26.45 24.94 -15.09
CA ALA A 18 -26.97 23.93 -14.18
C ALA A 18 -26.06 22.72 -14.06
N GLN A 19 -26.17 22.07 -12.91
CA GLN A 19 -25.50 20.83 -12.60
C GLN A 19 -26.52 19.78 -12.17
N TYR A 20 -26.47 18.64 -12.84
CA TYR A 20 -27.23 17.45 -12.47
C TYR A 20 -26.44 16.69 -11.42
N THR A 21 -27.07 16.40 -10.29
CA THR A 21 -26.51 15.56 -9.23
C THR A 21 -27.61 14.61 -8.74
N PHE A 22 -27.26 13.76 -7.79
CA PHE A 22 -28.20 12.83 -7.20
C PHE A 22 -28.22 13.01 -5.69
N LEU A 23 -29.42 13.00 -5.12
CA LEU A 23 -29.61 12.94 -3.68
C LEU A 23 -29.76 11.47 -3.28
N PRO A 24 -28.81 10.89 -2.53
CA PRO A 24 -29.02 9.58 -1.93
C PRO A 24 -30.22 9.65 -0.98
N TYR A 25 -31.08 8.63 -1.02
CA TYR A 25 -32.25 8.54 -0.15
C TYR A 25 -31.95 7.49 0.92
N THR A 26 -32.06 7.88 2.18
CA THR A 26 -31.71 7.06 3.36
C THR A 26 -32.92 6.56 4.14
N GLY A 27 -34.14 6.64 3.59
CA GLY A 27 -35.38 6.26 4.30
C GLY A 27 -35.96 7.38 5.17
N GLU A 28 -37.18 7.20 5.68
CA GLU A 28 -37.90 8.18 6.53
C GLU A 28 -37.46 8.16 7.99
N ASP A 29 -36.88 7.06 8.48
CA ASP A 29 -36.51 6.91 9.89
C ASP A 29 -34.99 6.87 10.15
N GLY A 30 -34.14 6.91 9.12
CA GLY A 30 -32.68 6.74 9.30
C GLY A 30 -32.27 5.41 9.95
N GLU A 31 -33.23 4.55 10.29
CA GLU A 31 -33.04 3.26 10.92
C GLU A 31 -32.56 2.22 9.90
N ASP A 32 -31.48 1.55 10.29
CA ASP A 32 -30.89 0.34 9.72
C ASP A 32 -30.43 0.41 8.26
N VAL A 33 -29.66 1.45 7.90
CA VAL A 33 -28.61 1.21 6.90
C VAL A 33 -27.47 0.51 7.63
N PRO A 34 -27.24 -0.80 7.42
CA PRO A 34 -26.12 -1.48 8.06
C PRO A 34 -24.84 -0.73 7.71
N SER A 35 -24.04 -0.41 8.74
CA SER A 35 -22.74 0.21 8.55
C SER A 35 -21.91 -0.68 7.63
N VAL A 36 -21.34 -0.08 6.60
CA VAL A 36 -20.32 -0.77 5.81
C VAL A 36 -19.06 -0.75 6.64
N ASP A 37 -18.62 -1.92 7.09
CA ASP A 37 -17.31 -2.06 7.70
C ASP A 37 -16.26 -1.82 6.62
N ILE A 38 -15.57 -0.68 6.72
CA ILE A 38 -14.48 -0.31 5.84
C ILE A 38 -13.17 -0.67 6.54
N ALA A 39 -12.43 -1.59 5.96
CA ALA A 39 -11.05 -1.86 6.35
C ALA A 39 -10.10 -1.06 5.44
N TRP A 40 -9.13 -0.36 6.05
CA TRP A 40 -8.08 0.33 5.31
C TRP A 40 -6.81 -0.51 5.30
N VAL A 41 -6.30 -0.81 4.11
CA VAL A 41 -4.96 -1.35 3.93
C VAL A 41 -4.04 -0.18 3.63
N TRP A 42 -3.11 0.09 4.55
CA TRP A 42 -2.25 1.26 4.49
C TRP A 42 -0.83 0.87 4.08
N PRO A 43 -0.31 1.36 2.95
CA PRO A 43 0.97 0.92 2.40
C PRO A 43 2.15 1.67 3.03
N LEU A 44 3.09 0.93 3.62
CA LEU A 44 4.40 1.41 4.05
C LEU A 44 5.48 0.80 3.16
N MET A 45 5.65 1.40 1.97
CA MET A 45 6.49 0.86 0.88
C MET A 45 7.17 1.97 0.11
N ALA A 46 8.38 1.75 -0.40
CA ALA A 46 9.13 2.64 -1.28
C ALA A 46 9.46 1.96 -2.61
N ARG A 47 10.10 2.69 -3.53
CA ARG A 47 10.69 2.09 -4.73
C ARG A 47 12.03 1.46 -4.34
N PRO A 48 12.48 0.39 -5.00
CA PRO A 48 13.82 -0.15 -4.79
C PRO A 48 14.88 0.95 -4.91
N GLN A 49 15.74 1.09 -3.90
CA GLN A 49 16.79 2.12 -3.86
C GLN A 49 18.20 1.53 -3.83
N ARG A 50 18.37 0.21 -3.82
CA ARG A 50 19.66 -0.47 -3.65
C ARG A 50 20.02 -1.35 -4.85
N ALA A 51 21.30 -1.36 -5.19
CA ALA A 51 21.90 -2.30 -6.15
C ALA A 51 22.18 -3.67 -5.49
N ASP A 52 22.68 -4.62 -6.27
CA ASP A 52 23.03 -5.97 -5.79
C ASP A 52 24.29 -6.01 -4.92
N ASP A 53 25.15 -4.99 -5.01
CA ASP A 53 26.37 -4.83 -4.20
C ASP A 53 26.16 -3.91 -2.99
N ASP A 54 24.91 -3.74 -2.57
CA ASP A 54 24.46 -2.92 -1.45
C ASP A 54 24.63 -1.40 -1.60
N THR A 55 25.11 -0.92 -2.75
CA THR A 55 25.19 0.51 -3.05
C THR A 55 23.79 1.12 -3.23
N PHE A 56 23.51 2.23 -2.56
CA PHE A 56 22.27 2.98 -2.78
C PHE A 56 22.33 3.77 -4.10
N LEU A 57 21.27 3.70 -4.90
CA LEU A 57 21.13 4.38 -6.19
C LEU A 57 20.96 5.90 -6.05
N GLY A 58 20.77 6.40 -4.82
CA GLY A 58 20.66 7.82 -4.49
C GLY A 58 20.20 8.05 -3.05
N GLY A 59 20.22 9.30 -2.59
CA GLY A 59 19.79 9.68 -1.23
C GLY A 59 18.27 9.79 -1.01
N ALA A 60 17.45 9.24 -1.91
CA ALA A 60 16.01 9.43 -1.86
C ALA A 60 15.34 8.74 -0.66
N LEU A 61 15.88 7.60 -0.21
CA LEU A 61 15.33 6.89 0.96
C LEU A 61 15.58 7.66 2.27
N SER A 62 16.80 8.17 2.46
CA SER A 62 17.16 9.05 3.58
C SER A 62 16.19 10.24 3.69
N GLY A 63 15.92 10.93 2.56
CA GLY A 63 14.92 12.00 2.51
C GLY A 63 13.47 11.52 2.70
N ALA A 64 13.16 10.26 2.43
CA ALA A 64 11.81 9.72 2.57
C ALA A 64 11.44 9.35 4.01
N VAL A 65 12.42 8.95 4.83
CA VAL A 65 12.22 8.59 6.25
C VAL A 65 12.22 9.78 7.20
N GLY A 66 12.71 10.95 6.76
CA GLY A 66 12.61 12.18 7.54
C GLY A 66 11.16 12.65 7.79
N GLU A 67 11.00 13.62 8.69
CA GLU A 67 9.72 14.21 9.13
C GLU A 67 8.78 14.59 7.98
N ASP A 68 9.28 15.39 7.02
CA ASP A 68 8.52 15.80 5.82
C ASP A 68 8.54 14.76 4.68
N GLY A 69 9.25 13.66 4.91
CA GLY A 69 9.47 12.57 3.97
C GLY A 69 8.19 11.79 3.66
N ARG A 70 8.18 11.10 2.52
CA ARG A 70 7.00 10.31 2.14
C ARG A 70 6.71 9.18 3.14
N LEU A 71 7.73 8.45 3.59
CA LEU A 71 7.56 7.36 4.55
C LEU A 71 7.27 7.89 5.95
N GLY A 72 7.84 9.05 6.34
CA GLY A 72 7.48 9.75 7.58
C GLY A 72 5.99 10.09 7.63
N ARG A 73 5.47 10.77 6.59
CA ARG A 73 4.04 11.11 6.49
C ARG A 73 3.11 9.91 6.39
N LEU A 74 3.53 8.83 5.72
CA LEU A 74 2.74 7.60 5.67
C LEU A 74 2.64 6.96 7.05
N LEU A 75 3.75 6.94 7.79
CA LEU A 75 3.76 6.40 9.14
C LEU A 75 2.88 7.23 10.09
N GLU A 76 3.02 8.55 10.07
CA GLU A 76 2.22 9.46 10.91
C GLU A 76 0.73 9.35 10.60
N ALA A 77 0.35 9.40 9.32
CA ALA A 77 -1.05 9.32 8.90
C ALA A 77 -1.69 7.96 9.24
N GLY A 78 -0.95 6.85 9.10
CA GLY A 78 -1.46 5.53 9.46
C GLY A 78 -1.52 5.31 10.97
N ALA A 79 -0.56 5.87 11.72
CA ALA A 79 -0.54 5.85 13.18
C ALA A 79 -1.65 6.72 13.79
N GLN A 80 -2.18 7.68 13.02
CA GLN A 80 -3.26 8.60 13.42
C GLN A 80 -2.93 9.38 14.71
N ARG A 81 -1.65 9.66 14.91
CA ARG A 81 -1.11 10.45 16.01
C ARG A 81 0.12 11.20 15.50
N ASP A 82 0.41 12.33 16.13
CA ASP A 82 1.65 13.04 15.88
C ASP A 82 2.85 12.17 16.29
N LEU A 83 3.87 12.12 15.43
CA LEU A 83 5.12 11.39 15.69
C LEU A 83 6.23 12.38 16.05
N SER A 84 7.16 11.94 16.90
CA SER A 84 8.35 12.73 17.21
C SER A 84 9.50 12.30 16.32
N PHE A 85 9.91 13.17 15.41
CA PHE A 85 11.10 12.98 14.57
C PHE A 85 12.38 13.55 15.21
N GLU A 86 12.34 13.87 16.51
CA GLU A 86 13.52 14.28 17.26
C GLU A 86 14.34 13.05 17.69
N ALA A 87 15.65 13.09 17.44
CA ALA A 87 16.56 12.02 17.87
C ALA A 87 16.66 11.92 19.40
N GLY A 88 16.68 13.06 20.08
CA GLY A 88 16.95 13.13 21.52
C GLY A 88 18.43 12.89 21.85
N ASP A 89 18.72 12.64 23.13
CA ASP A 89 20.06 12.32 23.64
C ASP A 89 20.29 10.80 23.82
N GLU A 90 19.34 9.97 23.38
CA GLU A 90 19.37 8.51 23.49
C GLU A 90 20.31 7.90 22.45
N ASP A 91 21.00 6.82 22.81
CA ASP A 91 21.73 6.01 21.83
C ASP A 91 20.73 5.13 21.06
N LEU A 92 20.28 5.63 19.91
CA LEU A 92 19.29 4.94 19.09
C LEU A 92 19.82 3.64 18.48
N VAL A 93 21.14 3.50 18.29
CA VAL A 93 21.74 2.26 17.77
C VAL A 93 21.55 1.15 18.80
N GLU A 94 21.92 1.42 20.05
CA GLU A 94 21.74 0.49 21.18
C GLU A 94 20.25 0.23 21.46
N LEU A 95 19.42 1.28 21.51
CA LEU A 95 17.99 1.15 21.79
C LEU A 95 17.27 0.27 20.76
N LEU A 96 17.67 0.36 19.49
CA LEU A 96 17.09 -0.41 18.40
C LEU A 96 17.75 -1.78 18.21
N GLY A 97 18.82 -2.09 18.96
CA GLY A 97 19.60 -3.32 18.81
C GLY A 97 20.29 -3.42 17.44
N LEU A 98 20.70 -2.28 16.87
CA LEU A 98 21.35 -2.23 15.56
C LEU A 98 22.85 -2.59 15.64
N ASP A 99 23.44 -2.62 16.84
CA ASP A 99 24.83 -3.02 17.07
C ASP A 99 25.05 -4.55 17.00
N GLU A 100 23.99 -5.35 17.14
CA GLU A 100 24.08 -6.81 17.06
C GLU A 100 24.19 -7.27 15.59
N GLU A 101 25.17 -8.14 15.30
CA GLU A 101 25.23 -8.85 14.02
C GLU A 101 24.00 -9.76 13.90
N PRO A 102 23.27 -9.72 12.77
CA PRO A 102 22.15 -10.63 12.58
C PRO A 102 22.70 -12.06 12.74
N THR A 103 22.20 -12.79 13.74
CA THR A 103 22.53 -14.21 13.88
C THR A 103 22.07 -14.86 12.58
N GLU A 104 23.02 -15.27 11.73
CA GLU A 104 22.70 -15.98 10.50
C GLU A 104 21.77 -17.13 10.89
N ALA A 105 20.55 -17.10 10.36
CA ALA A 105 19.67 -18.25 10.39
C ALA A 105 20.48 -19.38 9.76
N THR A 106 20.89 -20.35 10.58
CA THR A 106 21.69 -21.49 10.16
C THR A 106 21.13 -22.00 8.85
N ALA A 107 21.93 -21.88 7.79
CA ALA A 107 21.64 -22.46 6.50
C ALA A 107 21.17 -23.89 6.75
N GLY A 108 19.97 -24.22 6.24
CA GLY A 108 19.47 -25.58 6.27
C GLY A 108 20.54 -26.55 5.75
N PRO A 109 20.56 -27.80 6.24
CA PRO A 109 21.63 -28.73 5.92
C PRO A 109 21.82 -28.83 4.41
N ASP A 110 23.09 -28.67 4.00
CA ASP A 110 23.58 -28.87 2.64
C ASP A 110 23.00 -30.16 2.05
N PRO A 111 22.32 -30.13 0.88
CA PRO A 111 21.64 -31.31 0.32
C PRO A 111 22.61 -32.39 -0.20
N THR A 112 23.91 -32.27 0.09
CA THR A 112 24.95 -33.18 -0.41
C THR A 112 25.30 -34.33 0.55
N GLU A 113 24.69 -34.43 1.74
CA GLU A 113 24.88 -35.58 2.62
C GLU A 113 23.68 -36.54 2.59
N GLY A 114 23.89 -37.69 1.94
CA GLY A 114 22.92 -38.79 1.90
C GLY A 114 22.61 -39.37 3.28
N PRO A 115 21.46 -40.05 3.44
CA PRO A 115 20.99 -40.47 4.75
C PRO A 115 21.85 -41.62 5.29
N THR A 116 22.60 -41.36 6.37
CA THR A 116 23.07 -42.43 7.25
C THR A 116 22.01 -42.71 8.31
N GLU A 117 21.57 -43.95 8.31
CA GLU A 117 20.58 -44.55 9.17
C GLU A 117 20.81 -44.30 10.67
N GLY A 118 19.70 -44.18 11.40
CA GLY A 118 19.57 -44.80 12.72
C GLY A 118 19.49 -43.86 13.92
N VAL A 119 18.33 -43.25 14.15
CA VAL A 119 17.85 -43.05 15.52
C VAL A 119 16.41 -43.53 15.63
N THR A 120 16.27 -44.58 16.41
CA THR A 120 15.05 -45.25 16.82
C THR A 120 14.17 -44.29 17.61
N ALA A 121 12.91 -44.17 17.20
CA ALA A 121 11.87 -43.50 17.96
C ALA A 121 11.45 -44.35 19.16
N GLU A 122 11.40 -43.72 20.35
CA GLU A 122 10.58 -44.20 21.47
C GLU A 122 9.47 -43.16 21.75
N PRO A 123 8.21 -43.59 21.93
CA PRO A 123 7.10 -42.68 22.19
C PRO A 123 7.01 -42.32 23.67
N SER A 124 6.94 -41.01 23.95
CA SER A 124 6.60 -40.52 25.29
C SER A 124 5.09 -40.34 25.39
N ASP A 125 4.45 -41.27 26.08
CA ASP A 125 3.07 -41.19 26.58
C ASP A 125 2.96 -40.07 27.62
N ALA A 126 2.02 -39.13 27.42
CA ALA A 126 1.62 -38.18 28.45
C ALA A 126 0.10 -37.97 28.37
N GLU A 127 -0.60 -38.62 29.29
CA GLU A 127 -2.04 -38.47 29.51
C GLU A 127 -2.41 -37.09 30.07
N PRO A 128 -3.62 -36.58 29.77
CA PRO A 128 -4.12 -35.32 30.30
C PRO A 128 -4.76 -35.51 31.68
N THR A 129 -4.33 -34.74 32.68
CA THR A 129 -5.00 -34.71 33.98
C THR A 129 -6.08 -33.62 33.99
N ALA A 130 -7.33 -34.05 33.98
CA ALA A 130 -8.49 -33.23 34.32
C ALA A 130 -8.51 -32.96 35.83
N VAL A 131 -8.80 -31.72 36.23
CA VAL A 131 -9.13 -31.38 37.62
C VAL A 131 -10.50 -30.71 37.63
N GLY A 132 -11.39 -31.33 38.40
CA GLY A 132 -12.83 -31.10 38.41
C GLY A 132 -13.31 -29.93 39.26
N ALA A 133 -14.61 -29.71 39.06
CA ALA A 133 -15.49 -28.76 39.72
C ALA A 133 -15.59 -28.93 41.26
N THR A 134 -15.87 -27.82 41.92
CA THR A 134 -16.58 -27.81 43.21
C THR A 134 -17.65 -26.72 43.19
N ASP A 135 -18.90 -27.15 43.33
CA ASP A 135 -20.08 -26.34 43.65
C ASP A 135 -20.02 -25.77 45.08
N GLY A 136 -20.69 -24.63 45.25
CA GLY A 136 -21.03 -24.03 46.54
C GLY A 136 -22.00 -22.85 46.36
N GLU A 137 -23.29 -23.13 46.39
CA GLU A 137 -24.38 -22.20 46.81
C GLU A 137 -24.07 -21.71 48.26
N ASP A 138 -24.54 -20.61 48.84
CA ASP A 138 -25.69 -19.71 48.71
C ASP A 138 -25.32 -18.47 49.59
N ASP A 139 -25.85 -17.27 49.33
CA ASP A 139 -26.56 -16.43 50.31
C ASP A 139 -26.83 -15.02 49.78
N GLY A 140 -28.05 -14.56 50.02
CA GLY A 140 -28.58 -13.29 49.54
C GLY A 140 -28.14 -12.07 50.35
N GLY A 141 -28.26 -10.91 49.72
CA GLY A 141 -28.04 -9.63 50.37
C GLY A 141 -28.47 -8.47 49.50
N SER A 142 -29.77 -8.15 49.54
CA SER A 142 -30.32 -6.90 49.05
C SER A 142 -29.65 -5.71 49.73
N ALA A 143 -29.11 -4.78 48.95
CA ALA A 143 -28.86 -3.42 49.39
C ALA A 143 -29.16 -2.47 48.23
N GLU A 144 -30.29 -1.79 48.36
CA GLU A 144 -30.66 -0.59 47.62
C GLU A 144 -29.57 0.48 47.84
N ALA A 145 -29.10 1.10 46.75
CA ALA A 145 -28.34 2.34 46.80
C ALA A 145 -28.69 3.17 45.56
N GLU A 146 -29.69 4.04 45.75
CA GLU A 146 -29.67 5.46 45.41
C GLU A 146 -29.00 5.88 44.08
N ASP A 147 -29.88 6.20 43.13
CA ASP A 147 -29.81 7.31 42.18
C ASP A 147 -28.74 8.38 42.50
N SER A 148 -27.73 8.51 41.64
CA SER A 148 -27.03 9.76 41.24
C SER A 148 -25.76 9.40 40.45
N GLY A 149 -25.92 8.96 39.20
CA GLY A 149 -24.79 8.90 38.27
C GLY A 149 -24.52 10.30 37.72
N PRO A 150 -23.30 10.87 37.81
CA PRO A 150 -22.96 11.97 36.93
C PRO A 150 -23.03 11.42 35.50
N GLU A 151 -23.70 12.15 34.61
CA GLU A 151 -23.58 11.97 33.17
C GLU A 151 -22.10 12.17 32.80
N GLU A 152 -21.29 11.12 32.92
CA GLU A 152 -20.12 10.96 32.07
C GLU A 152 -20.68 10.79 30.67
N ALA A 153 -20.87 11.94 30.01
CA ALA A 153 -20.61 12.02 28.60
C ALA A 153 -19.18 11.51 28.40
N VAL A 154 -19.05 10.19 28.28
CA VAL A 154 -17.97 9.57 27.52
C VAL A 154 -18.08 10.21 26.14
N ALA A 155 -17.40 11.34 25.97
CA ALA A 155 -16.87 11.70 24.69
C ALA A 155 -16.13 10.45 24.25
N ALA A 156 -16.77 9.66 23.40
CA ALA A 156 -16.09 8.61 22.69
C ALA A 156 -14.96 9.35 21.99
N GLU A 157 -13.76 9.29 22.58
CA GLU A 157 -12.53 9.51 21.84
C GLU A 157 -12.75 8.69 20.58
N SER A 158 -12.80 9.38 19.44
CA SER A 158 -13.04 8.72 18.17
C SER A 158 -11.88 7.76 17.99
N ALA A 159 -12.06 6.50 18.40
CA ALA A 159 -11.10 5.44 18.20
C ALA A 159 -10.74 5.52 16.72
N GLY A 160 -9.44 5.69 16.44
CA GLY A 160 -8.96 5.92 15.09
C GLY A 160 -9.51 4.87 14.13
N VAL A 161 -9.52 5.19 12.85
CA VAL A 161 -9.96 4.25 11.82
C VAL A 161 -9.07 3.01 11.89
N PRO A 162 -9.61 1.77 12.01
CA PRO A 162 -8.78 0.58 12.01
C PRO A 162 -7.99 0.45 10.71
N VAL A 163 -6.68 0.25 10.82
CA VAL A 163 -5.75 0.16 9.70
C VAL A 163 -4.99 -1.17 9.77
N THR A 164 -4.92 -1.87 8.64
CA THR A 164 -3.98 -2.97 8.42
C THR A 164 -2.78 -2.43 7.64
N TRP A 165 -1.57 -2.61 8.17
CA TRP A 165 -0.35 -2.12 7.56
C TRP A 165 0.17 -3.11 6.53
N ALA A 166 0.20 -2.71 5.26
CA ALA A 166 0.88 -3.45 4.23
C ALA A 166 2.31 -2.94 4.08
N VAL A 167 3.29 -3.75 4.46
CA VAL A 167 4.69 -3.33 4.55
C VAL A 167 5.52 -4.03 3.49
N ASP A 168 6.38 -3.26 2.83
CA ASP A 168 7.39 -3.82 1.93
C ASP A 168 8.66 -4.16 2.73
N PRO A 169 9.00 -5.45 2.86
CA PRO A 169 10.18 -5.87 3.62
C PRO A 169 11.50 -5.38 3.00
N ALA A 170 11.57 -5.20 1.68
CA ALA A 170 12.79 -4.67 1.06
C ALA A 170 13.02 -3.20 1.45
N THR A 171 11.94 -2.42 1.52
CA THR A 171 12.00 -1.05 2.06
C THR A 171 12.47 -1.05 3.51
N LEU A 172 11.98 -1.95 4.37
CA LEU A 172 12.42 -2.03 5.77
C LEU A 172 13.89 -2.42 5.90
N ASP A 173 14.35 -3.41 5.15
CA ASP A 173 15.76 -3.82 5.13
C ASP A 173 16.67 -2.66 4.70
N ASP A 174 16.28 -1.90 3.67
CA ASP A 174 17.00 -0.71 3.23
C ASP A 174 17.10 0.34 4.34
N VAL A 175 16.01 0.56 5.11
CA VAL A 175 15.98 1.51 6.23
C VAL A 175 16.83 1.04 7.40
N VAL A 176 16.76 -0.25 7.77
CA VAL A 176 17.63 -0.84 8.81
C VAL A 176 19.10 -0.66 8.45
N ARG A 177 19.44 -0.87 7.18
CA ARG A 177 20.82 -0.69 6.70
C ARG A 177 21.28 0.77 6.79
N LEU A 178 20.46 1.71 6.33
CA LEU A 178 20.73 3.15 6.48
C LEU A 178 20.96 3.52 7.95
N ALA A 179 20.15 2.97 8.86
CA ALA A 179 20.19 3.30 10.28
C ALA A 179 21.42 2.72 11.01
N ARG A 180 21.97 1.59 10.53
CA ARG A 180 22.97 0.79 11.24
C ARG A 180 24.40 1.30 11.08
N GLU A 181 24.83 1.56 9.85
CA GLU A 181 26.24 1.78 9.53
C GLU A 181 26.45 2.77 8.36
N SER A 182 27.73 3.06 8.05
CA SER A 182 28.05 3.84 6.85
C SER A 182 27.67 3.07 5.59
N HIS A 183 27.28 3.79 4.55
CA HIS A 183 26.79 3.22 3.31
C HIS A 183 27.24 4.03 2.10
N ASP A 184 27.41 3.36 0.96
CA ASP A 184 27.75 4.00 -0.30
C ASP A 184 26.50 4.47 -1.04
N VAL A 185 26.55 5.68 -1.56
CA VAL A 185 25.53 6.25 -2.45
C VAL A 185 26.15 6.55 -3.80
N LEU A 186 25.47 6.17 -4.87
CA LEU A 186 25.90 6.41 -6.23
C LEU A 186 25.84 7.91 -6.60
N ASP A 187 26.92 8.42 -7.16
CA ASP A 187 26.97 9.75 -7.76
C ASP A 187 26.27 9.74 -9.12
N ASP A 188 25.27 10.61 -9.28
CA ASP A 188 24.50 10.87 -10.52
C ASP A 188 24.54 9.71 -11.55
N PRO A 189 23.76 8.63 -11.33
CA PRO A 189 23.75 7.45 -12.21
C PRO A 189 23.52 7.77 -13.69
N GLY A 190 22.88 8.90 -14.00
CA GLY A 190 22.58 9.33 -15.37
C GLY A 190 23.75 10.00 -16.09
N ALA A 191 24.79 10.41 -15.36
CA ALA A 191 25.93 11.15 -15.90
C ALA A 191 27.15 10.27 -16.25
N VAL A 192 27.05 8.95 -16.05
CA VAL A 192 28.15 8.01 -16.25
C VAL A 192 28.44 7.84 -17.75
N SER A 193 29.71 7.99 -18.13
CA SER A 193 30.16 7.73 -19.50
C SER A 193 30.28 6.22 -19.76
N GLU A 194 29.98 5.77 -20.99
CA GLU A 194 30.11 4.34 -21.36
C GLU A 194 31.49 3.78 -21.01
N GLY A 195 31.51 2.67 -20.26
CA GLY A 195 32.73 1.98 -19.84
C GLY A 195 33.47 2.57 -18.64
N SER A 196 32.85 3.51 -17.92
CA SER A 196 33.36 4.04 -16.64
C SER A 196 32.48 3.58 -15.48
N ASP A 197 33.07 3.38 -14.31
CA ASP A 197 32.31 3.12 -13.09
C ASP A 197 31.73 4.44 -12.55
N PRO A 198 30.46 4.45 -12.08
CA PRO A 198 29.91 5.59 -11.37
C PRO A 198 30.72 5.90 -10.09
N GLY A 199 30.81 7.19 -9.76
CA GLY A 199 31.33 7.61 -8.46
C GLY A 199 30.45 7.09 -7.32
N ARG A 200 31.07 6.89 -6.16
CA ARG A 200 30.38 6.52 -4.92
C ARG A 200 30.81 7.48 -3.83
N GLU A 201 29.85 7.95 -3.06
CA GLU A 201 30.07 8.74 -1.87
C GLU A 201 29.67 7.93 -0.63
N GLU A 202 30.62 7.67 0.25
CA GLU A 202 30.35 7.08 1.56
C GLU A 202 29.64 8.10 2.45
N ARG A 203 28.51 7.69 3.02
CA ARG A 203 27.70 8.43 3.99
C ARG A 203 27.75 7.74 5.34
N PRO A 204 27.73 8.47 6.47
CA PRO A 204 27.58 7.86 7.78
C PRO A 204 26.18 7.24 7.96
N ALA A 205 26.00 6.48 9.03
CA ALA A 205 24.67 5.99 9.45
C ALA A 205 23.66 7.14 9.57
N ASP A 206 22.44 6.89 9.11
CA ASP A 206 21.38 7.87 9.00
C ASP A 206 20.53 7.93 10.28
N VAL A 207 20.68 9.03 11.02
CA VAL A 207 19.92 9.30 12.25
C VAL A 207 18.42 9.43 11.95
N ALA A 208 18.02 9.95 10.79
CA ALA A 208 16.61 10.04 10.43
C ALA A 208 15.99 8.64 10.24
N ALA A 209 16.76 7.69 9.70
CA ALA A 209 16.33 6.29 9.59
C ALA A 209 16.20 5.62 10.97
N GLN A 210 17.13 5.90 11.91
CA GLN A 210 17.04 5.41 13.29
C GLN A 210 15.77 5.92 13.98
N VAL A 211 15.53 7.24 13.92
CA VAL A 211 14.33 7.85 14.52
C VAL A 211 13.05 7.29 13.89
N TRP A 212 13.02 7.17 12.57
CA TRP A 212 11.87 6.60 11.87
C TRP A 212 11.61 5.14 12.30
N LEU A 213 12.65 4.31 12.48
CA LEU A 213 12.50 2.93 12.97
C LEU A 213 11.94 2.88 14.38
N ARG A 214 12.40 3.76 15.28
CA ARG A 214 11.85 3.87 16.65
C ARG A 214 10.35 4.13 16.60
N GLU A 215 9.93 5.15 15.84
CA GLU A 215 8.51 5.49 15.72
C GLU A 215 7.71 4.39 15.01
N ALA A 216 8.30 3.72 14.01
CA ALA A 216 7.66 2.63 13.29
C ALA A 216 7.40 1.42 14.19
N ARG A 217 8.39 1.01 14.98
CA ARG A 217 8.23 -0.06 15.98
C ARG A 217 7.13 0.26 16.97
N ALA A 218 7.10 1.49 17.48
CA ALA A 218 6.06 1.92 18.42
C ALA A 218 4.66 1.97 17.77
N ALA A 219 4.54 2.48 16.54
CA ALA A 219 3.25 2.62 15.86
C ALA A 219 2.65 1.29 15.39
N LEU A 220 3.49 0.31 15.03
CA LEU A 220 3.04 -0.97 14.46
C LEU A 220 2.95 -2.10 15.51
N ALA A 221 3.42 -1.88 16.75
CA ALA A 221 3.46 -2.91 17.81
C ALA A 221 2.10 -3.60 18.10
N GLU A 222 1.01 -2.85 18.02
CA GLU A 222 -0.35 -3.33 18.35
C GLU A 222 -1.27 -3.42 17.12
N GLN A 223 -0.70 -3.33 15.92
CA GLN A 223 -1.45 -3.28 14.67
C GLN A 223 -1.34 -4.58 13.89
N THR A 224 -2.31 -4.86 13.02
CA THR A 224 -2.17 -5.95 12.05
C THR A 224 -1.19 -5.54 10.95
N VAL A 225 -0.05 -6.23 10.88
CA VAL A 225 0.99 -6.02 9.86
C VAL A 225 0.95 -7.18 8.88
N ILE A 226 0.90 -6.89 7.58
CA ILE A 226 1.01 -7.87 6.50
C ILE A 226 2.24 -7.54 5.66
N ALA A 227 2.99 -8.55 5.26
CA ALA A 227 4.19 -8.39 4.43
C ALA A 227 3.86 -8.63 2.95
N THR A 228 4.36 -7.79 2.06
CA THR A 228 4.47 -8.16 0.64
C THR A 228 5.60 -9.16 0.44
N PRO A 229 5.60 -9.94 -0.68
CA PRO A 229 6.77 -10.74 -1.04
C PRO A 229 8.04 -9.90 -1.09
N TYR A 230 9.16 -10.46 -0.62
CA TYR A 230 10.44 -9.77 -0.68
C TYR A 230 10.80 -9.37 -2.10
N ALA A 231 11.40 -8.19 -2.26
CA ALA A 231 11.74 -7.59 -3.55
C ALA A 231 10.55 -7.43 -4.53
N SER A 232 9.31 -7.48 -4.04
CA SER A 232 8.10 -7.35 -4.87
C SER A 232 8.08 -8.32 -6.08
N VAL A 233 8.49 -9.57 -5.86
CA VAL A 233 8.55 -10.58 -6.93
C VAL A 233 7.17 -10.83 -7.58
N ASP A 234 7.18 -11.08 -8.89
CA ASP A 234 5.99 -11.52 -9.63
C ASP A 234 5.77 -13.03 -9.42
N LEU A 235 4.97 -13.35 -8.40
CA LEU A 235 4.63 -14.73 -8.04
C LEU A 235 3.98 -15.50 -9.20
N ALA A 236 3.14 -14.84 -10.00
CA ALA A 236 2.48 -15.50 -11.13
C ALA A 236 3.50 -15.96 -12.17
N SER A 237 4.50 -15.12 -12.46
CA SER A 237 5.60 -15.48 -13.35
C SER A 237 6.48 -16.59 -12.79
N LEU A 238 6.81 -16.57 -11.50
CA LEU A 238 7.63 -17.63 -10.87
C LEU A 238 6.91 -18.99 -10.91
N LEU A 239 5.67 -19.04 -10.43
CA LEU A 239 4.89 -20.28 -10.35
C LEU A 239 4.60 -20.87 -11.73
N ARG A 240 4.34 -20.02 -12.73
CA ARG A 240 4.14 -20.48 -14.11
C ARG A 240 5.39 -21.14 -14.71
N ASN A 241 6.58 -20.80 -14.21
CA ASN A 241 7.85 -21.36 -14.67
C ASN A 241 8.39 -22.46 -13.73
N GLY A 242 7.59 -22.92 -12.76
CA GLY A 242 7.99 -23.99 -11.83
C GLY A 242 9.07 -23.55 -10.84
N MET A 243 9.09 -22.25 -10.50
CA MET A 243 10.01 -21.66 -9.52
C MET A 243 9.33 -21.50 -8.15
N ASP A 244 8.62 -22.55 -7.71
CA ASP A 244 7.84 -22.57 -6.47
C ASP A 244 8.70 -22.33 -5.23
N ALA A 245 9.93 -22.86 -5.22
CA ALA A 245 10.88 -22.65 -4.14
C ALA A 245 11.30 -21.17 -4.01
N ASP A 246 11.52 -20.48 -5.12
CA ASP A 246 11.85 -19.04 -5.12
C ASP A 246 10.63 -18.20 -4.67
N ALA A 247 9.43 -18.60 -5.07
CA ALA A 247 8.19 -17.98 -4.60
C ALA A 247 8.04 -18.13 -3.07
N ALA A 248 8.24 -19.34 -2.53
CA ALA A 248 8.17 -19.61 -1.09
C ALA A 248 9.26 -18.85 -0.32
N ALA A 249 10.50 -18.87 -0.81
CA ALA A 249 11.61 -18.14 -0.23
C ALA A 249 11.31 -16.63 -0.15
N SER A 250 10.69 -16.05 -1.18
CA SER A 250 10.33 -14.61 -1.16
C SER A 250 9.36 -14.24 -0.03
N LEU A 251 8.43 -15.13 0.34
CA LEU A 251 7.49 -14.92 1.44
C LEU A 251 8.14 -15.15 2.80
N GLU A 252 9.01 -16.15 2.90
CA GLU A 252 9.77 -16.44 4.13
C GLU A 252 10.74 -15.30 4.46
N ILE A 253 11.60 -14.93 3.50
CA ILE A 253 12.55 -13.81 3.64
C ILE A 253 11.81 -12.53 3.98
N GLY A 254 10.67 -12.28 3.32
CA GLY A 254 9.84 -11.10 3.57
C GLY A 254 9.34 -11.03 5.03
N ARG A 255 8.79 -12.13 5.55
CA ARG A 255 8.32 -12.18 6.94
C ARG A 255 9.47 -12.01 7.95
N SER A 256 10.60 -12.68 7.73
CA SER A 256 11.78 -12.55 8.59
C SER A 256 12.37 -11.14 8.57
N ALA A 257 12.34 -10.45 7.43
CA ALA A 257 12.78 -9.07 7.31
C ALA A 257 11.87 -8.11 8.11
N VAL A 258 10.54 -8.27 8.02
CA VAL A 258 9.59 -7.49 8.83
C VAL A 258 9.83 -7.72 10.33
N GLU A 259 9.96 -8.97 10.75
CA GLU A 259 10.18 -9.32 12.16
C GLU A 259 11.49 -8.73 12.70
N ARG A 260 12.58 -8.83 11.93
CA ARG A 260 13.88 -8.25 12.32
C ARG A 260 13.82 -6.73 12.42
N ALA A 261 13.18 -6.07 11.45
CA ALA A 261 13.15 -4.62 11.39
C ALA A 261 12.20 -4.02 12.45
N LEU A 262 11.01 -4.60 12.62
CA LEU A 262 9.94 -4.03 13.47
C LEU A 262 9.78 -4.72 14.83
N GLY A 263 10.36 -5.90 15.04
CA GLY A 263 10.13 -6.71 16.24
C GLY A 263 8.73 -7.34 16.32
N VAL A 264 7.94 -7.25 15.25
CA VAL A 264 6.60 -7.85 15.15
C VAL A 264 6.52 -8.77 13.94
N GLY A 265 5.89 -9.94 14.12
CA GLY A 265 5.65 -10.87 13.04
C GLY A 265 4.54 -10.39 12.10
N ALA A 266 4.74 -10.55 10.79
CA ALA A 266 3.69 -10.30 9.82
C ALA A 266 2.63 -11.41 9.84
N ASP A 267 1.36 -11.03 9.77
CA ASP A 267 0.21 -11.93 9.70
C ASP A 267 0.19 -12.65 8.34
N GLY A 268 0.46 -13.96 8.37
CA GLY A 268 0.44 -14.83 7.20
C GLY A 268 -0.96 -15.28 6.76
N SER A 269 -2.01 -14.89 7.48
CA SER A 269 -3.40 -15.15 7.06
C SER A 269 -3.80 -14.31 5.85
N PHE A 270 -3.08 -13.20 5.63
CA PHE A 270 -3.27 -12.27 4.53
C PHE A 270 -2.01 -12.21 3.67
N ALA A 271 -2.18 -11.87 2.40
CA ALA A 271 -1.12 -11.80 1.42
C ALA A 271 -1.42 -10.64 0.46
N LEU A 272 -0.38 -9.92 0.08
CA LEU A 272 -0.49 -8.84 -0.89
C LEU A 272 0.56 -9.07 -1.97
N PRO A 273 0.24 -9.86 -3.02
CA PRO A 273 1.12 -10.04 -4.16
C PRO A 273 1.47 -8.70 -4.81
N ALA A 274 2.64 -8.64 -5.43
CA ALA A 274 3.06 -7.47 -6.20
C ALA A 274 1.99 -7.11 -7.25
N ASP A 275 1.68 -5.81 -7.34
CA ASP A 275 0.63 -5.24 -8.22
C ASP A 275 -0.78 -5.84 -8.03
N GLY A 276 -1.02 -6.60 -6.95
CA GLY A 276 -2.28 -7.33 -6.72
C GLY A 276 -2.54 -8.42 -7.75
N LEU A 277 -1.51 -8.90 -8.44
CA LEU A 277 -1.62 -9.97 -9.43
C LEU A 277 -1.94 -11.30 -8.72
N MET A 278 -3.15 -11.81 -8.98
CA MET A 278 -3.67 -13.02 -8.37
C MET A 278 -4.28 -13.89 -9.47
N ASP A 279 -3.54 -14.91 -9.90
CA ASP A 279 -4.07 -15.98 -10.77
C ASP A 279 -4.34 -17.25 -9.96
N GLU A 280 -4.84 -18.29 -10.62
CA GLU A 280 -5.20 -19.55 -9.95
C GLU A 280 -3.98 -20.20 -9.27
N ALA A 281 -2.80 -20.12 -9.89
CA ALA A 281 -1.60 -20.72 -9.32
C ALA A 281 -1.13 -19.96 -8.08
N VAL A 282 -1.15 -18.61 -8.13
CA VAL A 282 -0.85 -17.77 -6.96
C VAL A 282 -1.87 -18.02 -5.83
N TYR A 283 -3.16 -18.14 -6.16
CA TYR A 283 -4.20 -18.42 -5.17
C TYR A 283 -3.99 -19.79 -4.50
N GLU A 284 -3.82 -20.85 -5.27
CA GLU A 284 -3.54 -22.20 -4.75
C GLU A 284 -2.29 -22.18 -3.88
N PHE A 285 -1.19 -21.61 -4.37
CA PHE A 285 0.07 -21.47 -3.65
C PHE A 285 -0.09 -20.78 -2.29
N LEU A 286 -0.72 -19.59 -2.26
CA LEU A 286 -0.94 -18.82 -1.03
C LEU A 286 -1.98 -19.46 -0.10
N SER A 287 -2.88 -20.29 -0.64
CA SER A 287 -3.88 -21.02 0.16
C SER A 287 -3.31 -22.24 0.86
N VAL A 288 -2.27 -22.85 0.31
CA VAL A 288 -1.60 -24.04 0.86
C VAL A 288 -0.59 -23.67 1.95
N ASP A 289 0.13 -22.56 1.79
CA ASP A 289 1.11 -22.06 2.76
C ASP A 289 0.49 -21.22 3.90
N ALA A 290 -0.81 -20.95 3.85
CA ALA A 290 -1.46 -20.27 4.95
C ALA A 290 -1.57 -21.21 6.17
N PRO A 291 -1.28 -20.74 7.39
CA PRO A 291 -1.50 -21.54 8.59
C PRO A 291 -2.96 -22.01 8.61
N THR A 292 -3.16 -23.30 8.91
CA THR A 292 -4.47 -23.99 8.95
C THR A 292 -5.52 -23.15 9.69
N GLY A 293 -6.33 -22.38 8.95
CA GLY A 293 -7.35 -21.50 9.52
C GLY A 293 -7.76 -20.27 8.70
N SER A 294 -7.06 -19.89 7.63
CA SER A 294 -7.41 -18.70 6.85
C SER A 294 -8.55 -18.95 5.84
N SER A 295 -9.65 -18.20 5.97
CA SER A 295 -10.69 -18.11 4.94
C SER A 295 -10.43 -16.91 4.05
N TRP A 296 -9.87 -17.14 2.86
CA TRP A 296 -9.77 -16.09 1.85
C TRP A 296 -11.14 -15.82 1.23
N THR A 297 -11.72 -14.66 1.55
CA THR A 297 -12.85 -14.14 0.79
C THR A 297 -12.29 -13.40 -0.43
N ARG A 298 -12.56 -13.92 -1.62
CA ARG A 298 -12.24 -13.29 -2.90
C ARG A 298 -12.63 -11.80 -2.87
N PRO A 299 -11.73 -10.84 -3.18
CA PRO A 299 -12.11 -9.44 -3.24
C PRO A 299 -13.22 -9.26 -4.30
N PRO A 300 -14.27 -8.46 -4.01
CA PRO A 300 -15.30 -8.20 -4.99
C PRO A 300 -14.66 -7.55 -6.22
N SER A 301 -15.04 -8.03 -7.41
CA SER A 301 -14.58 -7.43 -8.66
C SER A 301 -14.87 -5.93 -8.66
N PRO A 302 -13.94 -5.07 -9.13
CA PRO A 302 -14.19 -3.63 -9.16
C PRO A 302 -15.49 -3.37 -9.95
N PRO A 303 -16.34 -2.45 -9.47
CA PRO A 303 -17.58 -2.13 -10.17
C PRO A 303 -17.22 -1.68 -11.60
N ARG A 304 -17.81 -2.33 -12.59
CA ARG A 304 -17.64 -1.92 -13.99
C ARG A 304 -18.05 -0.44 -14.09
N PRO A 305 -17.22 0.43 -14.71
CA PRO A 305 -17.61 1.82 -14.89
C PRO A 305 -18.90 1.85 -15.70
N THR A 306 -19.98 2.32 -15.08
CA THR A 306 -21.24 2.56 -15.76
C THR A 306 -21.01 3.69 -16.74
N ARG A 307 -21.04 3.36 -18.04
CA ARG A 307 -20.95 4.35 -19.10
C ARG A 307 -22.09 5.36 -18.92
N PRO A 308 -21.82 6.66 -18.75
CA PRO A 308 -22.88 7.64 -18.66
C PRO A 308 -23.74 7.60 -19.93
N PRO A 309 -25.07 7.79 -19.82
CA PRO A 309 -25.93 7.86 -21.00
C PRO A 309 -25.47 9.00 -21.92
N PRO A 310 -25.58 8.86 -23.25
CA PRO A 310 -25.19 9.90 -24.18
C PRO A 310 -26.00 11.18 -23.92
N PRO A 311 -25.41 12.38 -24.08
CA PRO A 311 -26.13 13.62 -23.90
C PRO A 311 -27.29 13.73 -24.91
N PRO A 312 -28.39 14.42 -24.55
CA PRO A 312 -29.51 14.62 -25.47
C PRO A 312 -29.07 15.45 -26.69
N PRO A 313 -29.73 15.29 -27.86
CA PRO A 313 -29.40 16.05 -29.05
C PRO A 313 -29.61 17.55 -28.80
N SER A 314 -28.66 18.36 -29.25
CA SER A 314 -28.75 19.83 -29.15
C SER A 314 -29.97 20.36 -29.91
N PRO A 315 -30.69 21.36 -29.38
CA PRO A 315 -31.81 21.97 -30.10
C PRO A 315 -31.32 22.64 -31.39
N PRO A 316 -32.14 22.66 -32.46
CA PRO A 316 -31.73 23.25 -33.73
C PRO A 316 -31.44 24.74 -33.55
N CYS A 317 -30.25 25.17 -34.00
CA CYS A 317 -29.88 26.58 -34.03
C CYS A 317 -30.90 27.37 -34.86
N ILE A 318 -31.72 28.19 -34.20
CA ILE A 318 -32.50 29.21 -34.87
C ILE A 318 -31.50 30.24 -35.42
N ARG A 319 -31.27 30.21 -36.74
CA ARG A 319 -30.57 31.29 -37.44
C ARG A 319 -31.43 32.55 -37.32
N SER A 320 -31.04 33.44 -36.40
CA SER A 320 -31.54 34.81 -36.39
C SER A 320 -31.18 35.47 -37.72
N ARG A 321 -32.20 35.89 -38.48
CA ARG A 321 -32.02 36.77 -39.65
C ARG A 321 -31.57 38.13 -39.11
N ALA A 322 -30.35 38.53 -39.46
CA ALA A 322 -29.85 39.87 -39.21
C ALA A 322 -30.72 40.91 -39.95
N ASP A 323 -31.32 41.81 -39.19
CA ASP A 323 -31.95 43.05 -39.67
C ASP A 323 -30.86 44.08 -39.98
N PRO A 324 -30.70 44.56 -41.24
CA PRO A 324 -29.57 45.37 -41.63
C PRO A 324 -29.89 46.87 -41.47
N ARG A 325 -30.22 47.35 -40.27
CA ARG A 325 -30.27 48.81 -39.98
C ARG A 325 -29.96 49.15 -38.53
N ARG A 326 -28.66 49.27 -38.19
CA ARG A 326 -28.14 50.46 -37.48
C ARG A 326 -26.61 50.44 -37.40
N SER A 327 -26.09 51.66 -37.52
CA SER A 327 -24.72 52.02 -37.82
C SER A 327 -23.91 52.45 -36.59
N ARG A 328 -22.59 52.24 -36.68
CA ARG A 328 -21.46 53.02 -36.09
C ARG A 328 -21.17 52.87 -34.58
N SER A 329 -20.10 52.09 -34.30
CA SER A 329 -18.83 52.37 -33.57
C SER A 329 -18.81 53.17 -32.25
N PRO A 330 -17.69 53.15 -31.49
CA PRO A 330 -16.70 52.08 -31.24
C PRO A 330 -16.56 51.82 -29.72
N TRP A 331 -15.76 50.83 -29.32
CA TRP A 331 -14.79 50.85 -28.20
C TRP A 331 -14.19 49.45 -28.08
N SER A 332 -12.87 49.38 -28.20
CA SER A 332 -12.02 48.28 -27.70
C SER A 332 -11.39 48.78 -26.39
N PRO A 333 -11.02 47.91 -25.43
CA PRO A 333 -9.73 47.23 -25.52
C PRO A 333 -9.70 45.74 -25.06
N THR A 334 -8.88 44.97 -25.80
CA THR A 334 -7.75 44.16 -25.30
C THR A 334 -7.98 42.79 -24.64
N ARG A 335 -7.63 41.77 -25.47
CA ARG A 335 -6.88 40.52 -25.21
C ARG A 335 -7.34 39.59 -24.08
N ALA A 336 -8.11 38.58 -24.48
CA ALA A 336 -8.11 37.26 -23.85
C ALA A 336 -7.23 36.30 -24.68
N TRP A 337 -6.31 35.63 -23.99
CA TRP A 337 -5.51 34.53 -24.49
C TRP A 337 -6.44 33.35 -24.83
N ARG A 338 -6.42 32.87 -26.07
CA ARG A 338 -7.02 31.59 -26.45
C ARG A 338 -5.88 30.64 -26.80
N THR A 339 -5.61 29.68 -25.92
CA THR A 339 -4.88 28.46 -26.23
C THR A 339 -5.80 27.55 -27.03
N CYS A 340 -5.57 27.49 -28.35
CA CYS A 340 -6.12 26.45 -29.21
C CYS A 340 -5.32 25.16 -28.97
N TRP A 341 -5.99 24.11 -28.50
CA TRP A 341 -5.52 22.74 -28.66
C TRP A 341 -5.58 22.36 -30.15
N PRO A 342 -4.51 21.79 -30.74
CA PRO A 342 -4.55 21.31 -32.11
C PRO A 342 -5.29 19.97 -32.20
N CYS A 343 -6.14 19.88 -33.22
CA CYS A 343 -6.81 18.68 -33.68
C CYS A 343 -5.79 17.60 -34.08
N ARG A 344 -6.07 16.35 -33.68
CA ARG A 344 -5.40 15.14 -34.17
C ARG A 344 -5.50 15.04 -35.71
N PRO A 345 -4.41 14.73 -36.43
CA PRO A 345 -4.51 14.27 -37.80
C PRO A 345 -4.84 12.78 -37.88
N THR A 346 -5.61 12.49 -38.91
CA THR A 346 -6.17 11.23 -39.40
C THR A 346 -5.11 10.19 -39.77
N SER A 347 -5.44 8.91 -39.55
CA SER A 347 -4.67 7.72 -39.96
C SER A 347 -4.22 7.72 -41.42
N PRO A 348 -3.02 7.21 -41.75
CA PRO A 348 -2.70 6.77 -43.09
C PRO A 348 -2.97 5.27 -43.30
N ALA A 349 -3.22 4.96 -44.55
CA ALA A 349 -3.73 3.72 -45.08
C ALA A 349 -2.75 2.54 -45.04
N ARG A 350 -3.38 1.36 -45.01
CA ARG A 350 -2.87 0.00 -45.22
C ARG A 350 -1.99 -0.08 -46.48
N ALA A 351 -0.72 -0.44 -46.33
CA ALA A 351 0.17 -0.80 -47.43
C ALA A 351 0.51 -2.30 -47.36
N SER A 352 0.38 -2.95 -48.51
CA SER A 352 0.50 -4.38 -48.75
C SER A 352 1.94 -4.90 -48.64
N SER A 353 2.09 -6.09 -48.06
CA SER A 353 3.32 -6.89 -47.99
C SER A 353 3.82 -7.35 -49.36
N PRO A 354 5.15 -7.50 -49.51
CA PRO A 354 5.71 -8.52 -50.40
C PRO A 354 6.54 -9.57 -49.63
N SER A 355 6.65 -10.71 -50.30
CA SER A 355 7.05 -12.04 -49.84
C SER A 355 8.55 -12.26 -49.57
N SER A 356 8.82 -13.10 -48.57
CA SER A 356 9.85 -14.16 -48.48
C SER A 356 11.13 -14.07 -49.32
N GLY A 357 12.28 -13.99 -48.63
CA GLY A 357 13.59 -14.38 -49.14
C GLY A 357 14.45 -14.98 -48.02
N SER A 358 14.75 -16.28 -48.13
CA SER A 358 15.65 -17.02 -47.22
C SER A 358 17.12 -16.65 -47.45
N PRO A 359 17.98 -16.64 -46.40
CA PRO A 359 19.43 -16.51 -46.57
C PRO A 359 20.12 -17.89 -46.71
N PRO A 360 21.25 -17.98 -47.44
CA PRO A 360 22.03 -19.21 -47.58
C PRO A 360 22.99 -19.45 -46.41
N ARG A 361 23.20 -20.72 -46.08
CA ARG A 361 24.25 -21.19 -45.14
C ARG A 361 25.65 -21.12 -45.78
N PRO A 362 26.69 -20.70 -45.06
CA PRO A 362 28.07 -21.04 -45.39
C PRO A 362 28.54 -22.33 -44.70
N ARG A 363 29.54 -22.94 -45.33
CA ARG A 363 30.12 -24.28 -45.10
C ARG A 363 31.07 -24.35 -43.93
#